data_AF-A0A087USL8-F1
#
_entry.id   AF-A0A087USL8-F1
#
_cell.length_a   1.000
_cell.length_b   1.000
_cell.length_c   1.000
_cell.angle_alpha   90.00
_cell.angle_beta   90.00
_cell.angle_gamma   90.00
#
_symmetry.space_group_name_H-M   'P 1'
#
loop_
_entity.id
_entity.type
_entity.pdbx_description
1 polymer ?
#
loop_
_entity_poly.entity_id
_entity_poly.type
_entity_poly.pdbx_seq_one_letter_code
_entity_poly.pdbx_strand_id
1 'polypeptide(L)'
;MLSPIVKVKEYGITDVQPFSIKLAWNISKNERGDLEVFPSNHPVPFSKLLTFFIREDFTLDTYYSGGKDRSASDVLIGSFTVRYNSQTPNAESVKIVVKIRININGIFSVRSAVIVDKDFKENMTLDQKNE
;
A
#
# COMPACT_ATOMS: atom_id res chain seq x y z
N MET A 1 8.79 19.81 6.04
CA MET A 1 9.19 21.04 5.31
C MET A 1 8.83 20.86 3.84
N LEU A 2 8.21 21.84 3.20
CA LEU A 2 7.72 21.70 1.81
C LEU A 2 8.32 22.72 0.84
N SER A 3 9.02 23.74 1.35
CA SER A 3 9.70 24.72 0.50
C SER A 3 11.06 24.20 0.06
N PRO A 4 11.37 24.15 -1.25
CA PRO A 4 12.68 23.76 -1.74
C PRO A 4 13.77 24.84 -1.51
N ILE A 5 13.37 26.08 -1.16
CA ILE A 5 14.27 27.24 -1.07
C ILE A 5 14.55 27.62 0.39
N VAL A 6 13.55 27.48 1.27
CA VAL A 6 13.65 27.95 2.66
C VAL A 6 14.06 26.81 3.57
N LYS A 7 15.25 26.94 4.19
CA LYS A 7 15.71 26.02 5.23
C LYS A 7 15.13 26.44 6.59
N VAL A 8 14.40 25.54 7.24
CA VAL A 8 13.93 25.74 8.63
C VAL A 8 14.55 24.69 9.55
N LYS A 9 14.34 24.80 10.86
CA LYS A 9 14.81 23.79 11.81
C LYS A 9 14.01 22.49 11.65
N GLU A 10 14.68 21.35 11.68
CA GLU A 10 14.03 20.05 11.61
C GLU A 10 13.13 19.81 12.83
N TYR A 11 11.90 19.39 12.55
CA TYR A 11 10.93 18.99 13.55
C TYR A 11 10.06 17.87 12.96
N GLY A 12 9.84 16.81 13.75
CA GLY A 12 8.97 15.69 13.40
C GLY A 12 7.62 15.82 14.11
N ILE A 13 6.54 15.58 13.36
CA ILE A 13 5.19 15.46 13.92
C ILE A 13 4.67 14.10 13.49
N THR A 14 4.25 13.29 14.46
CA THR A 14 3.56 12.02 14.23
C THR A 14 2.10 12.21 14.58
N ASP A 15 1.23 11.92 13.63
CA ASP A 15 -0.22 11.91 13.83
C ASP A 15 -0.72 10.46 13.81
N VAL A 16 -2.03 10.23 13.91
CA VAL A 16 -2.66 8.91 13.88
C VAL A 16 -3.74 8.81 12.82
N GLN A 17 -3.86 7.65 12.18
CA GLN A 17 -5.00 7.27 11.34
C GLN A 17 -6.10 6.69 12.23
N PRO A 18 -7.22 7.40 12.50
CA PRO A 18 -8.18 6.95 13.50
C PRO A 18 -8.92 5.66 13.11
N PHE A 19 -9.21 5.51 11.81
CA PHE A 19 -10.00 4.39 11.30
C PHE A 19 -9.12 3.32 10.66
N SER A 20 -9.43 2.05 10.94
CA SER A 20 -8.71 0.96 10.30
C SER A 20 -8.94 0.94 8.79
N ILE A 21 -7.90 0.64 8.03
CA ILE A 21 -7.92 0.48 6.59
C ILE A 21 -7.64 -0.98 6.24
N LYS A 22 -8.57 -1.60 5.52
CA LYS A 22 -8.40 -2.90 4.88
C LYS A 22 -8.15 -2.74 3.39
N LEU A 23 -7.34 -3.65 2.85
CA LEU A 23 -7.11 -3.83 1.44
C LEU A 23 -7.70 -5.17 1.04
N ALA A 24 -8.47 -5.22 -0.03
CA ALA A 24 -8.98 -6.44 -0.64
C ALA A 24 -8.51 -6.52 -2.08
N TRP A 25 -8.28 -7.73 -2.57
CA TRP A 25 -7.84 -7.95 -3.94
C TRP A 25 -8.44 -9.22 -4.51
N ASN A 26 -8.52 -9.24 -5.83
CA ASN A 26 -8.93 -10.39 -6.62
C ASN A 26 -7.97 -10.53 -7.79
N ILE A 27 -7.02 -11.46 -7.67
CA ILE A 27 -5.99 -11.68 -8.70
C ILE A 27 -6.48 -12.71 -9.72
N SER A 28 -7.24 -13.71 -9.28
CA SER A 28 -7.89 -14.70 -10.14
C SER A 28 -9.09 -15.32 -9.39
N LYS A 29 -9.92 -16.13 -10.07
CA LYS A 29 -11.11 -16.76 -9.48
C LYS A 29 -10.86 -17.52 -8.16
N ASN A 30 -9.64 -18.02 -7.94
CA ASN A 30 -9.26 -18.74 -6.72
C ASN A 30 -8.33 -17.94 -5.79
N GLU A 31 -7.89 -16.74 -6.18
CA GLU A 31 -6.91 -15.93 -5.43
C GLU A 31 -7.53 -14.59 -5.02
N ARG A 32 -8.56 -14.70 -4.19
CA ARG A 32 -9.14 -13.56 -3.47
C ARG A 32 -8.56 -13.49 -2.06
N GLY A 33 -8.21 -12.30 -1.63
CA GLY A 33 -7.75 -12.07 -0.26
C GLY A 33 -8.10 -10.67 0.23
N ASP A 34 -8.06 -10.53 1.56
CA ASP A 34 -8.15 -9.24 2.23
C ASP A 34 -7.16 -9.19 3.39
N LEU A 35 -6.70 -7.99 3.71
CA LEU A 35 -5.73 -7.73 4.75
C LEU A 35 -5.96 -6.36 5.36
N GLU A 36 -6.01 -6.31 6.69
CA GLU A 36 -5.91 -5.05 7.42
C GLU A 36 -4.48 -4.50 7.28
N VAL A 37 -4.36 -3.37 6.58
CA VAL A 37 -3.05 -2.78 6.26
C VAL A 37 -2.63 -1.76 7.30
N PHE A 38 -3.58 -0.98 7.82
CA PHE A 38 -3.37 0.04 8.85
C PHE A 38 -4.47 -0.10 9.92
N PRO A 39 -4.18 -0.61 11.12
CA PRO A 39 -5.16 -0.69 12.20
C PRO A 39 -5.63 0.70 12.68
N SER A 40 -6.67 0.73 13.50
CA SER A 40 -7.13 1.96 14.15
C SER A 40 -6.02 2.60 15.00
N ASN A 41 -5.92 3.93 14.89
CA ASN A 41 -4.89 4.78 15.50
C ASN A 41 -3.45 4.45 15.07
N HIS A 42 -3.26 3.88 13.88
CA HIS A 42 -1.92 3.63 13.35
C HIS A 42 -1.16 4.96 13.14
N PRO A 43 0.12 5.08 13.54
CA PRO A 43 0.89 6.30 13.34
C PRO A 43 1.03 6.65 11.85
N VAL A 44 0.94 7.93 11.52
CA VAL A 44 1.10 8.46 10.16
C VAL A 44 2.09 9.64 10.15
N PRO A 45 2.85 9.84 9.05
CA PRO A 45 2.85 9.06 7.80
C PRO A 45 3.47 7.66 7.96
N PHE A 46 3.01 6.68 7.17
CA PHE A 46 3.60 5.33 7.20
C PHE A 46 3.48 4.65 5.85
N SER A 47 4.48 3.83 5.49
CA SER A 47 4.48 3.01 4.27
C SER A 47 4.61 1.53 4.59
N LYS A 48 3.86 0.68 3.91
CA LYS A 48 3.89 -0.79 4.05
C LYS A 48 4.12 -1.43 2.69
N LEU A 49 4.92 -2.47 2.66
CA LEU A 49 5.21 -3.26 1.45
C LEU A 49 4.37 -4.53 1.50
N LEU A 50 3.62 -4.79 0.43
CA LEU A 50 2.85 -6.00 0.24
C LEU A 50 3.42 -6.77 -0.93
N THR A 51 3.46 -8.09 -0.81
CA THR A 51 3.97 -8.97 -1.86
C THR A 51 2.83 -9.80 -2.42
N PHE A 52 2.71 -9.81 -3.74
CA PHE A 52 1.73 -10.59 -4.48
C PHE A 52 2.44 -11.47 -5.50
N PHE A 53 1.84 -12.61 -5.82
CA PHE A 53 2.21 -13.42 -6.97
C PHE A 53 1.10 -13.27 -7.99
N ILE A 54 1.43 -12.79 -9.19
CA ILE A 54 0.41 -12.45 -10.19
C ILE A 54 0.74 -13.07 -11.55
N ARG A 55 -0.30 -13.23 -12.36
CA ARG A 55 -0.20 -13.67 -13.77
C ARG A 55 -0.93 -12.72 -14.73
N GLU A 56 -1.79 -11.87 -14.19
CA GLU A 56 -2.66 -10.96 -14.92
C GLU A 56 -2.82 -9.64 -14.16
N ASP A 57 -3.43 -8.65 -14.80
CA ASP A 57 -3.83 -7.39 -14.16
C ASP A 57 -4.71 -7.70 -12.95
N PHE A 58 -4.49 -6.98 -11.85
CA PHE A 58 -5.29 -7.15 -10.64
C PHE A 58 -5.68 -5.80 -10.05
N THR A 59 -6.79 -5.80 -9.32
CA THR A 59 -7.31 -4.61 -8.66
C THR A 59 -7.18 -4.74 -7.15
N LEU A 60 -6.71 -3.66 -6.53
CA LEU A 60 -6.62 -3.44 -5.10
C LEU A 60 -7.73 -2.49 -4.68
N ASP A 61 -8.75 -3.01 -3.99
CA ASP A 61 -9.83 -2.22 -3.42
C ASP A 61 -9.54 -1.93 -1.95
N THR A 62 -9.61 -0.66 -1.58
CA THR A 62 -9.28 -0.20 -0.23
C THR A 62 -10.54 0.29 0.46
N TYR A 63 -10.76 -0.15 1.70
CA TYR A 63 -11.95 0.19 2.47
C TYR A 63 -11.57 0.57 3.89
N TYR A 64 -12.45 1.30 4.56
CA TYR A 64 -12.42 1.36 6.01
C TYR A 64 -12.96 0.06 6.62
N SER A 65 -12.25 -0.50 7.60
CA SER A 65 -12.68 -1.67 8.39
C SER A 65 -12.91 -1.31 9.85
N GLY A 66 -14.00 -0.58 10.10
CA GLY A 66 -14.73 -0.67 11.35
C GLY A 66 -14.24 0.13 12.57
N GLY A 67 -15.25 0.48 13.37
CA GLY A 67 -15.19 0.78 14.80
C GLY A 67 -16.56 1.23 15.30
N LYS A 68 -17.31 0.36 16.03
CA LYS A 68 -18.65 0.48 16.69
C LYS A 68 -19.83 1.13 15.93
N ASP A 69 -19.58 2.15 15.15
CA ASP A 69 -20.55 2.86 14.32
C ASP A 69 -20.63 2.17 12.95
N ARG A 70 -21.76 1.50 12.71
CA ARG A 70 -22.00 0.66 11.54
C ARG A 70 -22.01 1.46 10.23
N SER A 71 -22.02 2.79 10.31
CA SER A 71 -22.05 3.73 9.19
C SER A 71 -20.71 3.86 8.43
N ALA A 72 -19.58 3.57 9.08
CA ALA A 72 -18.23 3.72 8.49
C ALA A 72 -17.62 2.39 8.00
N SER A 73 -18.23 1.25 8.31
CA SER A 73 -17.79 -0.06 7.83
C SER A 73 -18.10 -0.20 6.34
N ASP A 74 -17.15 -0.74 5.57
CA ASP A 74 -17.31 -1.05 4.13
C ASP A 74 -17.39 0.17 3.19
N VAL A 75 -17.03 1.36 3.67
CA VAL A 75 -16.86 2.54 2.79
C VAL A 75 -15.60 2.37 1.95
N LEU A 76 -15.78 2.36 0.62
CA LEU A 76 -14.70 2.32 -0.35
C LEU A 76 -13.90 3.63 -0.30
N ILE A 77 -12.59 3.53 -0.03
CA ILE A 77 -11.64 4.64 -0.07
C ILE A 77 -11.16 4.87 -1.50
N GLY A 78 -10.86 3.78 -2.21
CA GLY A 78 -10.36 3.84 -3.58
C GLY A 78 -10.07 2.46 -4.14
N SER A 79 -9.98 2.40 -5.47
CA SER A 79 -9.67 1.21 -6.25
C SER A 79 -8.46 1.47 -7.13
N PHE A 80 -7.46 0.60 -7.07
CA PHE A 80 -6.19 0.76 -7.78
C PHE A 80 -5.92 -0.48 -8.64
N THR A 81 -5.93 -0.32 -9.96
CA THR A 81 -5.58 -1.40 -10.89
C THR A 81 -4.08 -1.38 -11.17
N VAL A 82 -3.41 -2.47 -10.80
CA VAL A 82 -2.01 -2.72 -11.16
C VAL A 82 -2.02 -3.52 -12.46
N ARG A 83 -1.57 -2.87 -13.54
CA ARG A 83 -1.48 -3.49 -14.87
C ARG A 83 -0.18 -4.28 -15.01
N TYR A 84 -0.30 -5.52 -15.45
CA TYR A 84 0.77 -6.44 -15.75
C TYR A 84 1.01 -6.47 -17.27
N ASN A 85 1.99 -5.71 -17.73
CA ASN A 85 2.37 -5.61 -19.13
C ASN A 85 3.50 -6.60 -19.49
N SER A 86 3.30 -7.89 -19.25
CA SER A 86 4.32 -8.89 -19.64
C SER A 86 4.22 -9.25 -21.11
N GLN A 87 5.33 -9.06 -21.85
CA GLN A 87 5.58 -9.67 -23.16
C GLN A 87 6.19 -11.08 -23.03
N THR A 88 6.37 -11.57 -21.80
CA THR A 88 7.08 -12.82 -21.51
C THR A 88 6.12 -14.00 -21.63
N PRO A 89 6.31 -14.95 -22.56
CA PRO A 89 5.34 -16.01 -22.87
C PRO A 89 5.25 -17.15 -21.84
N ASN A 90 5.78 -16.98 -20.63
CA ASN A 90 5.88 -18.08 -19.68
C ASN A 90 4.83 -17.95 -18.57
N ALA A 91 3.97 -18.97 -18.46
CA ALA A 91 2.80 -19.02 -17.58
C ALA A 91 3.10 -19.07 -16.06
N GLU A 92 4.32 -18.73 -15.66
CA GLU A 92 4.75 -18.76 -14.26
C GLU A 92 4.33 -17.47 -13.55
N SER A 93 3.87 -17.57 -12.30
CA SER A 93 3.46 -16.41 -11.52
C SER A 93 4.66 -15.55 -11.15
N VAL A 94 4.58 -14.25 -11.41
CA VAL A 94 5.62 -13.26 -11.13
C VAL A 94 5.39 -12.64 -9.75
N LYS A 95 6.48 -12.45 -8.99
CA LYS A 95 6.43 -11.78 -7.69
C LYS A 95 6.42 -10.26 -7.90
N ILE A 96 5.40 -9.59 -7.39
CA ILE A 96 5.30 -8.13 -7.36
C ILE A 96 5.31 -7.64 -5.92
N VAL A 97 6.05 -6.56 -5.67
CA VAL A 97 6.02 -5.82 -4.42
C VAL A 97 5.31 -4.49 -4.65
N VAL A 98 4.23 -4.26 -3.90
CA VAL A 98 3.44 -3.03 -3.93
C VAL A 98 3.71 -2.23 -2.66
N LYS A 99 4.11 -0.96 -2.80
CA LYS A 99 4.27 -0.01 -1.70
C LYS A 99 3.01 0.80 -1.53
N ILE A 100 2.31 0.57 -0.42
CA ILE A 100 1.17 1.38 0.01
C ILE A 100 1.61 2.39 1.06
N ARG A 101 0.92 3.53 1.15
CA ARG A 101 1.28 4.61 2.06
C ARG A 101 0.06 5.41 2.51
N ILE A 102 0.06 5.81 3.79
CA ILE A 102 -0.67 6.99 4.26
C ILE A 102 0.33 8.13 4.39
N ASN A 103 0.09 9.25 3.70
CA ASN A 103 0.98 10.40 3.76
C ASN A 103 0.67 11.31 4.96
N ILE A 104 1.44 12.39 5.11
CA ILE A 104 1.29 13.35 6.22
C ILE A 104 -0.09 14.05 6.22
N ASN A 105 -0.80 14.04 5.09
CA ASN A 105 -2.13 14.61 4.96
C ASN A 105 -3.24 13.58 5.27
N GLY A 106 -2.90 12.38 5.75
CA GLY A 106 -3.86 11.31 6.02
C GLY A 106 -4.40 10.59 4.77
N ILE A 107 -3.83 10.84 3.59
CA ILE A 107 -4.33 10.27 2.33
C ILE A 107 -3.68 8.91 2.08
N PHE A 108 -4.51 7.88 1.91
CA PHE A 108 -4.09 6.56 1.46
C PHE A 108 -3.75 6.57 -0.04
N SER A 109 -2.66 5.90 -0.42
CA SER A 109 -2.23 5.78 -1.81
C SER A 109 -1.42 4.51 -2.05
N VAL A 110 -1.51 3.98 -3.27
CA VAL A 110 -0.52 3.04 -3.83
C VAL A 110 0.60 3.86 -4.45
N ARG A 111 1.81 3.79 -3.89
CA ARG A 111 2.94 4.63 -4.30
C ARG A 111 3.76 4.03 -5.43
N SER A 112 3.94 2.71 -5.43
CA SER A 112 4.68 2.00 -6.48
C SER A 112 4.31 0.52 -6.49
N ALA A 113 4.45 -0.11 -7.66
CA ALA A 113 4.40 -1.56 -7.83
C ALA A 113 5.61 -1.98 -8.68
N VAL A 114 6.38 -2.96 -8.21
CA VAL A 114 7.64 -3.37 -8.84
C VAL A 114 7.67 -4.88 -8.96
N ILE A 115 8.02 -5.38 -10.14
CA ILE A 115 8.32 -6.80 -10.37
C ILE A 115 9.68 -7.11 -9.76
N VAL A 116 9.75 -8.17 -8.97
CA VAL A 116 10.94 -8.60 -8.24
C VAL A 116 11.41 -9.92 -8.81
N ASP A 117 12.48 -9.89 -9.61
CA ASP A 117 13.19 -11.09 -10.03
C ASP A 117 13.97 -11.72 -8.88
N LYS A 118 14.44 -12.96 -9.07
CA LYS A 118 15.16 -13.75 -8.05
C LYS A 118 16.39 -13.03 -7.46
N ASP A 119 16.92 -12.01 -8.14
CA ASP A 119 18.12 -11.25 -7.76
C ASP A 119 17.85 -9.92 -7.02
N PHE A 120 16.59 -9.52 -6.77
CA PHE A 120 16.23 -8.20 -6.19
C PHE A 120 16.50 -8.07 -4.66
N LYS A 121 17.60 -8.61 -4.14
CA LYS A 121 17.84 -8.62 -2.68
C LYS A 121 18.46 -7.36 -2.08
N GLU A 122 18.86 -6.35 -2.85
CA GLU A 122 19.77 -5.32 -2.33
C GLU A 122 19.15 -3.96 -1.95
N ASN A 123 17.94 -3.63 -2.40
CA ASN A 123 17.45 -2.23 -2.31
C ASN A 123 16.26 -2.00 -1.36
N MET A 124 15.79 -3.01 -0.62
CA MET A 124 14.56 -2.90 0.19
C MET A 124 14.78 -2.56 1.68
N THR A 125 16.02 -2.51 2.17
CA THR A 125 16.34 -2.30 3.59
C THR A 125 16.42 -0.83 4.03
N LEU A 126 16.24 0.15 3.14
CA LEU A 126 16.43 1.56 3.49
C LEU A 126 15.16 2.33 3.90
N ASP A 127 13.96 1.75 3.76
CA ASP A 127 12.69 2.45 4.08
C ASP A 127 11.99 1.95 5.36
N GLN A 128 12.65 1.11 6.17
CA GLN A 128 12.16 0.72 7.51
C GLN A 128 12.78 1.53 8.65
N LYS A 129 13.52 2.60 8.35
CA LYS A 129 14.09 3.46 9.39
C LYS A 129 13.76 4.92 9.11
N ASN A 130 12.90 5.45 9.98
CA ASN A 130 12.74 6.84 10.34
C ASN A 130 12.43 7.84 9.22
N GLU A 131 11.19 8.31 9.20
CA GLU A 131 10.87 9.74 9.30
C GLU A 131 9.43 9.92 9.79
#